data_AF-T0XTC4-F1
#
_entry.id   AF-T0XTC4-F1
#
_cell.length_a   1.000
_cell.length_b   1.000
_cell.length_c   1.000
_cell.angle_alpha   90.00
_cell.angle_beta   90.00
_cell.angle_gamma   90.00
#
_symmetry.space_group_name_H-M   'P 1'
#
loop_
_entity.id
_entity.type
_entity.pdbx_description
1 polymer ?
#
loop_
_entity_poly.entity_id
_entity_poly.type
_entity_poly.pdbx_seq_one_letter_code
_entity_poly.pdbx_strand_id
1 'polypeptide(L)'
;MKTHTLSGTVRAALAGGALCLLSLSACATLDSPSVERMSLVRKSRLLLDSGRLSASEKLTERIIARFGPSPFLLNQMALIRDRGGEPEKALRILIYAHRLYPRSTDLTLNLADME
;
A
#
# COMPACT_ATOMS: atom_id res chain seq x y z
N MET A 1 -19.74 -64.30 -34.48
CA MET A 1 -19.61 -63.01 -35.20
C MET A 1 -20.11 -61.89 -34.28
N LYS A 2 -19.24 -60.93 -33.92
CA LYS A 2 -19.45 -59.58 -33.31
C LYS A 2 -20.36 -59.48 -32.06
N THR A 3 -19.86 -59.38 -30.81
CA THR A 3 -19.32 -58.23 -30.02
C THR A 3 -20.26 -57.04 -29.72
N HIS A 4 -20.62 -56.94 -28.43
CA HIS A 4 -20.78 -55.78 -27.52
C HIS A 4 -21.77 -54.63 -27.80
N THR A 5 -22.62 -54.37 -26.78
CA THR A 5 -22.81 -53.07 -26.05
C THR A 5 -23.75 -53.34 -24.86
N LEU A 6 -23.24 -53.56 -23.62
CA LEU A 6 -23.11 -52.58 -22.52
C LEU A 6 -24.40 -51.76 -22.28
N SER A 7 -25.20 -52.11 -21.26
CA SER A 7 -25.09 -51.65 -19.85
C SER A 7 -25.38 -50.14 -19.75
N GLY A 8 -26.32 -49.63 -18.96
CA GLY A 8 -27.20 -50.23 -17.97
C GLY A 8 -28.18 -49.14 -17.54
N THR A 9 -29.39 -49.56 -17.21
CA THR A 9 -30.41 -48.78 -16.53
C THR A 9 -29.97 -48.50 -15.09
N VAL A 10 -30.32 -47.33 -14.52
CA VAL A 10 -31.09 -47.17 -13.27
C VAL A 10 -31.43 -45.69 -13.06
N ARG A 11 -32.69 -45.49 -12.66
CA ARG A 11 -33.46 -44.27 -12.46
C ARG A 11 -33.16 -43.54 -11.14
N ALA A 12 -33.83 -42.39 -11.03
CA ALA A 12 -34.40 -41.73 -9.84
C ALA A 12 -33.56 -40.56 -9.30
N ALA A 13 -33.92 -39.30 -9.57
CA ALA A 13 -35.09 -38.57 -9.05
C ALA A 13 -35.06 -38.44 -7.52
N LEU A 14 -34.61 -37.29 -7.03
CA LEU A 14 -35.08 -36.70 -5.78
C LEU A 14 -35.05 -35.17 -5.91
N ALA A 15 -36.24 -34.61 -5.84
CA ALA A 15 -36.53 -33.19 -5.79
C ALA A 15 -36.33 -32.65 -4.37
N GLY A 16 -36.15 -31.33 -4.27
CA GLY A 16 -36.53 -30.54 -3.09
C GLY A 16 -35.36 -30.18 -2.17
N GLY A 17 -35.05 -28.89 -2.10
CA GLY A 17 -34.15 -28.38 -1.08
C GLY A 17 -33.58 -27.01 -1.38
N ALA A 18 -34.39 -25.99 -1.10
CA ALA A 18 -34.07 -24.61 -0.76
C ALA A 18 -32.60 -24.12 -0.86
N LEU A 19 -32.47 -22.95 -1.49
CA LEU A 19 -31.64 -21.82 -1.06
C LEU A 19 -30.59 -22.13 0.02
N CYS A 20 -29.33 -22.31 -0.37
CA CYS A 20 -28.21 -22.01 0.53
C CYS A 20 -26.89 -21.83 -0.22
N LEU A 21 -26.79 -20.80 -1.08
CA LEU A 21 -25.49 -20.24 -1.48
C LEU A 21 -25.56 -18.70 -1.48
N LEU A 22 -26.01 -18.14 -0.37
CA LEU A 22 -25.54 -16.83 0.09
C LEU A 22 -24.46 -17.08 1.15
N SER A 23 -23.21 -17.20 0.69
CA SER A 23 -22.05 -16.81 1.48
C SER A 23 -21.07 -16.16 0.51
N LEU A 24 -21.12 -14.84 0.41
CA LEU A 24 -20.03 -14.02 0.93
C LEU A 24 -18.64 -14.62 0.66
N SER A 25 -18.25 -14.73 -0.61
CA SER A 25 -16.84 -14.48 -0.95
C SER A 25 -16.63 -12.96 -1.04
N ALA A 26 -16.95 -12.29 0.06
CA ALA A 26 -16.48 -10.96 0.43
C ALA A 26 -15.05 -11.04 1.01
N CYS A 27 -14.28 -12.05 0.62
CA CYS A 27 -12.82 -11.99 0.65
C CYS A 27 -12.38 -11.40 -0.69
N ALA A 28 -12.78 -10.16 -0.95
CA ALA A 28 -12.03 -9.33 -1.87
C ALA A 28 -10.62 -9.26 -1.29
N THR A 29 -9.69 -9.94 -1.95
CA THR A 29 -8.29 -9.96 -1.62
C THR A 29 -7.84 -8.53 -1.31
N LEU A 30 -7.44 -8.27 -0.07
CA LEU A 30 -6.82 -7.01 0.36
C LEU A 30 -5.42 -6.82 -0.27
N ASP A 31 -5.14 -7.48 -1.39
CA ASP A 31 -3.91 -7.41 -2.18
C ASP A 31 -4.00 -6.31 -3.26
N SER A 32 -4.77 -5.25 -3.02
CA SER A 32 -4.66 -4.07 -3.86
C SER A 32 -3.34 -3.36 -3.52
N PRO A 33 -2.48 -3.05 -4.50
CA PRO A 33 -1.23 -2.29 -4.29
C PRO A 33 -1.44 -0.96 -3.54
N SER A 34 -2.65 -0.40 -3.62
CA SER A 34 -3.05 0.80 -2.89
C SER A 34 -3.16 0.60 -1.37
N VAL A 35 -3.80 -0.49 -0.94
CA VAL A 35 -3.97 -0.85 0.48
C VAL A 35 -2.63 -1.19 1.09
N GLU A 36 -1.80 -1.95 0.37
CA GLU A 36 -0.44 -2.27 0.79
C GLU A 36 0.40 -1.00 0.94
N ARG A 37 0.39 -0.10 -0.05
CA ARG A 37 1.10 1.19 0.03
C ARG A 37 0.66 1.98 1.25
N MET A 38 -0.65 2.11 1.48
CA MET A 38 -1.18 2.84 2.65
C MET A 38 -0.73 2.22 3.97
N SER A 39 -0.77 0.90 4.09
CA SER A 39 -0.31 0.18 5.29
C SER A 39 1.17 0.44 5.58
N LEU A 40 2.02 0.35 4.55
CA LEU A 40 3.45 0.61 4.68
C LEU A 40 3.74 2.08 5.02
N VAL A 41 3.03 3.01 4.39
CA VAL A 41 3.11 4.45 4.69
C VAL A 41 2.77 4.72 6.16
N ARG A 42 1.66 4.16 6.65
CA ARG A 42 1.26 4.32 8.06
C ARG A 42 2.29 3.75 9.01
N LYS A 43 2.83 2.56 8.71
CA LYS A 43 3.90 1.93 9.51
C LYS A 43 5.16 2.79 9.52
N SER A 44 5.55 3.32 8.37
CA SER A 44 6.70 4.20 8.24
C SER A 44 6.55 5.45 9.11
N ARG A 45 5.36 6.05 9.11
CA ARG A 45 5.05 7.21 9.94
C ARG A 45 5.12 6.91 11.44
N LEU A 46 4.58 5.76 11.87
CA LEU A 46 4.69 5.33 13.27
C LEU A 46 6.14 5.13 13.71
N LEU A 47 7.02 4.64 12.84
CA LEU A 47 8.45 4.53 13.12
C LEU A 47 9.09 5.92 13.30
N LEU A 48 8.71 6.90 12.48
CA LEU A 48 9.20 8.27 12.60
C LEU A 48 8.73 8.92 13.91
N ASP A 49 7.45 8.77 14.25
CA ASP A 49 6.86 9.38 15.45
C ASP A 49 7.33 8.70 16.74
N SER A 50 7.80 7.45 16.68
CA SER A 50 8.46 6.77 17.80
C SER A 50 9.97 7.02 17.88
N GLY A 51 10.53 7.94 17.07
CA GLY A 51 11.95 8.28 17.07
C GLY A 51 12.85 7.21 16.43
N ARG A 52 12.29 6.18 15.81
CA ARG A 52 13.03 5.10 15.13
C ARG A 52 13.42 5.54 13.71
N LEU A 53 14.21 6.62 13.62
CA LEU A 53 14.50 7.34 12.38
C LEU A 53 15.07 6.42 11.28
N SER A 54 16.11 5.64 11.58
CA SER A 54 16.72 4.71 10.59
C SER A 54 15.76 3.63 10.07
N ALA A 55 14.84 3.15 10.92
CA ALA A 55 13.84 2.18 10.50
C ALA A 55 12.76 2.82 9.62
N SER A 56 12.37 4.05 9.95
CA SER A 56 11.43 4.84 9.13
C SER A 56 12.02 5.16 7.76
N GLU A 57 13.30 5.54 7.71
CA GLU A 57 14.04 5.83 6.49
C GLU A 57 14.07 4.63 5.55
N LYS A 58 14.59 3.48 6.02
CA LYS A 58 14.66 2.24 5.23
C LYS A 58 13.29 1.82 4.70
N LEU A 59 12.23 2.01 5.49
CA LEU A 59 10.89 1.67 5.06
C LEU A 59 10.37 2.67 4.02
N THR A 60 10.61 3.97 4.20
CA THR A 60 10.24 5.02 3.24
C THR A 60 10.93 4.82 1.90
N GLU A 61 12.23 4.52 1.89
CA GLU A 61 13.00 4.20 0.68
C GLU A 61 12.42 2.99 -0.05
N ARG A 62 12.05 1.93 0.67
CA ARG A 62 11.40 0.75 0.09
C ARG A 62 10.05 1.07 -0.54
N ILE A 63 9.26 1.96 0.09
CA ILE A 63 7.98 2.40 -0.46
C ILE A 63 8.21 3.20 -1.75
N ILE A 64 9.17 4.13 -1.75
CA ILE A 64 9.52 4.93 -2.94
C ILE A 64 10.01 4.02 -4.08
N ALA A 65 10.89 3.06 -3.78
CA ALA A 65 11.43 2.13 -4.77
C ALA A 65 10.34 1.26 -5.41
N ARG A 66 9.31 0.88 -4.65
CA ARG A 66 8.24 -0.01 -5.13
C ARG A 66 7.06 0.72 -5.78
N PHE A 67 6.67 1.88 -5.24
CA PHE A 67 5.44 2.58 -5.63
C PHE A 67 5.68 3.98 -6.21
N GLY A 68 6.95 4.35 -6.37
CA GLY A 68 7.37 5.68 -6.81
C GLY A 68 7.31 6.75 -5.71
N PRO A 69 8.02 7.88 -5.92
CA PRO A 69 7.97 9.01 -5.00
C PRO A 69 6.56 9.62 -4.96
N SER A 70 6.24 10.26 -3.85
CA SER A 70 5.06 11.10 -3.69
C SER A 70 5.38 12.28 -2.78
N PRO A 71 4.57 13.36 -2.81
CA PRO A 71 4.78 14.50 -1.93
C PRO A 71 4.92 14.08 -0.46
N PHE A 72 4.04 13.19 0.00
CA PHE A 72 4.07 12.67 1.36
C PHE A 72 5.38 11.95 1.70
N LEU A 73 5.87 11.08 0.82
CA LEU A 73 7.09 10.29 1.07
C LEU A 73 8.35 11.16 1.05
N LEU A 74 8.42 12.15 0.15
CA LEU A 74 9.52 13.10 0.14
C LEU A 74 9.50 14.02 1.37
N ASN A 75 8.31 14.48 1.77
CA ASN A 75 8.16 15.22 3.02
C ASN A 75 8.60 14.39 4.23
N GLN A 76 8.24 13.10 4.26
CA GLN A 76 8.66 12.20 5.32
C GLN A 76 10.19 12.03 5.34
N MET A 77 10.86 11.92 4.18
CA MET A 77 12.33 11.90 4.12
C MET A 77 12.95 13.20 4.64
N ALA A 78 12.35 14.36 4.35
CA ALA A 78 12.80 15.63 4.92
C ALA A 78 12.69 15.63 6.45
N LEU A 79 11.53 15.23 7.00
CA LEU A 79 11.32 15.14 8.45
C LEU A 79 12.28 14.15 9.13
N ILE A 80 12.64 13.05 8.48
CA ILE A 80 13.62 12.09 8.99
C ILE A 80 15.00 12.75 9.11
N ARG A 81 15.41 13.54 8.12
CA ARG A 81 16.70 14.26 8.13
C ARG A 81 16.71 15.35 9.17
N ASP A 82 15.64 16.14 9.24
CA ASP A 82 15.50 17.22 10.21
C ASP A 82 15.58 16.69 11.66
N ARG A 83 14.75 15.69 12.00
CA ARG A 83 14.81 15.01 13.31
C ARG A 83 16.13 14.28 13.57
N GLY A 84 16.86 13.95 12.52
CA GLY A 84 18.20 13.36 12.59
C GLY A 84 19.31 14.37 12.85
N GLY A 85 18.98 15.67 13.00
CA GLY A 85 19.96 16.74 13.16
C GLY A 85 20.64 17.16 11.86
N GLU A 86 20.00 16.90 10.71
CA GLU A 86 20.50 17.25 9.38
C GLU A 86 19.55 18.24 8.65
N PRO A 87 19.27 19.42 9.22
CA PRO A 87 18.25 20.34 8.70
C PRO A 87 18.57 20.85 7.28
N GLU A 88 19.85 21.01 6.92
CA GLU A 88 20.22 21.44 5.57
C GLU A 88 19.90 20.36 4.53
N LYS A 89 19.99 19.08 4.89
CA LYS A 89 19.57 17.97 4.01
C LYS A 89 18.06 17.95 3.89
N ALA A 90 17.33 18.18 4.98
CA ALA A 90 15.88 18.26 4.96
C ALA A 90 15.39 19.39 4.04
N LEU A 91 15.96 20.60 4.16
CA LEU A 91 15.65 21.74 3.31
C LEU A 91 15.89 21.43 1.82
N ARG A 92 17.03 20.82 1.48
CA ARG A 92 17.32 20.41 0.09
C ARG A 92 16.29 19.42 -0.44
N ILE A 93 15.82 18.49 0.39
CA ILE A 93 14.77 17.54 0.01
C ILE A 93 13.45 18.28 -0.23
N LEU A 94 13.07 19.23 0.63
CA LEU A 94 11.83 19.99 0.47
C LEU A 94 11.86 20.88 -0.78
N ILE A 95 12.97 21.55 -1.07
CA ILE A 95 13.15 22.32 -2.31
C ILE A 95 13.00 21.39 -3.53
N TYR A 96 13.65 20.23 -3.51
CA TYR A 96 13.52 19.24 -4.59
C TYR A 96 12.08 18.75 -4.74
N ALA A 97 11.42 18.39 -3.63
CA ALA A 97 10.06 17.90 -3.62
C ALA A 97 9.07 18.96 -4.11
N HIS A 98 9.22 20.22 -3.70
CA HIS A 98 8.37 21.33 -4.13
C HIS A 98 8.53 21.60 -5.64
N ARG A 99 9.76 21.49 -6.19
CA ARG A 99 9.96 21.56 -7.64
C ARG A 99 9.24 20.46 -8.41
N LEU A 100 9.21 19.24 -7.88
CA LEU A 100 8.48 18.12 -8.51
C LEU A 100 6.96 18.23 -8.37
N TYR A 101 6.50 18.76 -7.24
CA TYR A 101 5.08 18.83 -6.87
C TYR A 101 4.69 20.23 -6.41
N PRO A 102 4.74 21.25 -7.30
CA PRO A 102 4.58 22.65 -6.92
C PRO A 102 3.18 23.00 -6.41
N ARG A 103 2.18 22.14 -6.66
CA ARG A 103 0.80 22.30 -6.17
C ARG A 103 0.54 21.59 -4.84
N SER A 104 1.55 20.96 -4.24
CA SER A 104 1.41 20.33 -2.93
C SER A 104 1.47 21.39 -1.83
N THR A 105 0.32 21.65 -1.21
CA THR A 105 0.22 22.56 -0.07
C THR A 105 1.14 22.14 1.08
N ASP A 106 1.17 20.84 1.41
CA ASP A 106 2.01 20.32 2.48
C ASP A 106 3.50 20.63 2.27
N LEU A 107 4.01 20.44 1.05
CA LEU A 107 5.41 20.74 0.76
C LEU A 107 5.71 22.24 0.80
N THR A 108 4.73 23.07 0.40
CA THR A 108 4.86 24.53 0.44
C THR A 108 4.93 25.03 1.88
N LEU A 109 4.05 24.52 2.75
CA LEU A 109 4.03 24.87 4.17
C LEU A 109 5.30 24.41 4.88
N ASN A 110 5.67 23.13 4.72
CA ASN A 110 6.86 22.61 5.39
C ASN A 110 8.16 23.27 4.89
N LEU A 111 8.22 23.72 3.63
CA LEU A 111 9.37 24.48 3.12
C LEU A 111 9.45 25.86 3.78
N ALA A 112 8.31 26.56 3.88
CA ALA A 112 8.26 27.87 4.53
C ALA A 112 8.60 27.81 6.03
N ASP A 113 8.26 26.72 6.72
CA ASP A 113 8.59 26.52 8.14
C ASP A 113 10.10 26.30 8.40
N MET A 114 10.90 26.03 7.36
CA MET A 114 12.34 25.79 7.46
C MET A 114 13.22 26.96 6.98
N GLU A 115 12.63 28.02 6.43
CA GLU A 115 13.31 29.27 6.03
C GLU A 115 13.34 30.29 7.20
#